data_AF-A0A0R1YHT4-F1
#
_entry.id   AF-A0A0R1YHT4-F1
#
_cell.length_a   1.000
_cell.length_b   1.000
_cell.length_c   1.000
_cell.angle_alpha   90.00
_cell.angle_beta   90.00
_cell.angle_gamma   90.00
#
_symmetry.space_group_name_H-M   'P 1'
#
loop_
_entity.id
_entity.type
_entity.pdbx_description
1 polymer ?
#
loop_
_entity_poly.entity_id
_entity_poly.type
_entity_poly.pdbx_seq_one_letter_code
_entity_poly.pdbx_strand_id
1 'polypeptide(L)'
;MFFGGLRKQNVKSDYDQRLLDLINALKEQWDHAVQTQDAVADSDLEMTAETALAKQKFFFIYQEARIRKIKNDHIQPSVISYDHDDFQ
;
A
#
# COMPACT_ATOMS: atom_id res chain seq x y z
N MET A 1 17.05 -14.23 -41.15
CA MET A 1 15.65 -14.67 -40.93
C MET A 1 15.36 -14.47 -39.44
N PHE A 2 14.30 -13.73 -39.12
CA PHE A 2 14.04 -13.11 -37.82
C PHE A 2 13.57 -14.12 -36.77
N PHE A 3 14.31 -14.25 -35.66
CA PHE A 3 13.83 -14.92 -34.45
C PHE A 3 12.99 -13.93 -33.64
N GLY A 4 11.68 -13.94 -33.86
CA GLY A 4 10.71 -13.21 -33.04
C GLY A 4 10.67 -13.79 -31.63
N GLY A 5 11.47 -13.22 -30.73
CA GLY A 5 11.48 -13.59 -29.32
C GLY A 5 10.13 -13.30 -28.67
N LEU A 6 9.38 -14.35 -28.35
CA LEU A 6 8.24 -14.29 -27.45
C LEU A 6 8.71 -13.70 -26.12
N ARG A 7 8.42 -12.40 -25.89
CA ARG A 7 8.57 -11.77 -24.59
C ARG A 7 7.69 -12.53 -23.61
N LYS A 8 8.25 -13.50 -22.88
CA LYS A 8 7.57 -14.12 -21.74
C LYS A 8 7.29 -12.99 -20.75
N GLN A 9 6.03 -12.55 -20.67
CA GLN A 9 5.56 -11.67 -19.60
C GLN A 9 5.92 -12.35 -18.28
N ASN A 10 6.73 -11.68 -17.48
CA ASN A 10 7.17 -12.23 -16.22
C ASN A 10 6.06 -11.98 -15.20
N VAL A 11 5.11 -12.91 -15.13
CA VAL A 11 3.91 -12.83 -14.28
C VAL A 11 4.26 -12.46 -12.84
N LYS A 12 5.43 -12.88 -12.34
CA LYS A 12 5.92 -12.50 -11.02
C LYS A 12 6.19 -11.00 -10.92
N SER A 13 6.94 -10.41 -11.86
CA SER A 13 7.21 -8.96 -11.83
C SER A 13 5.95 -8.14 -12.00
N ASP A 14 5.01 -8.59 -12.85
CA ASP A 14 3.75 -7.89 -13.05
C ASP A 14 2.87 -7.92 -11.79
N TYR A 15 2.87 -9.04 -11.07
CA TYR A 15 2.21 -9.14 -9.77
C TYR A 15 2.87 -8.24 -8.73
N ASP A 16 4.20 -8.30 -8.61
CA ASP A 16 4.94 -7.51 -7.62
C ASP A 16 4.73 -6.00 -7.87
N GLN A 17 4.70 -5.57 -9.14
CA GLN A 17 4.39 -4.18 -9.51
C GLN A 17 2.95 -3.79 -9.10
N ARG A 18 1.95 -4.62 -9.41
CA ARG A 18 0.57 -4.35 -9.00
C ARG A 18 0.41 -4.30 -7.49
N LEU A 19 1.15 -5.13 -6.77
CA LEU A 19 1.15 -5.16 -5.31
C LEU A 19 1.72 -3.85 -4.75
N LEU A 20 2.82 -3.34 -5.34
CA LEU A 20 3.38 -2.02 -5.00
C LEU A 20 2.40 -0.88 -5.27
N ASP A 21 1.79 -0.86 -6.46
CA ASP A 21 0.81 0.15 -6.84
C ASP A 21 -0.39 0.15 -5.86
N LEU A 22 -0.84 -1.04 -5.45
CA LEU A 22 -1.92 -1.20 -4.49
C LEU A 22 -1.55 -0.68 -3.09
N ILE A 23 -0.33 -0.95 -2.60
CA ILE A 23 0.14 -0.43 -1.30
C ILE A 23 0.12 1.10 -1.31
N ASN A 24 0.64 1.70 -2.38
CA ASN A 24 0.68 3.16 -2.52
C ASN A 24 -0.73 3.76 -2.52
N ALA A 25 -1.67 3.17 -3.27
CA ALA A 25 -3.05 3.63 -3.32
C ALA A 25 -3.76 3.49 -1.97
N LEU A 26 -3.56 2.37 -1.26
CA LEU A 26 -4.17 2.15 0.06
C LEU A 26 -3.58 3.08 1.12
N LYS A 27 -2.28 3.40 1.03
CA LYS A 27 -1.65 4.37 1.93
C LYS A 27 -2.24 5.75 1.72
N GLU A 28 -2.36 6.19 0.47
CA GLU A 28 -2.98 7.47 0.14
C GLU A 28 -4.42 7.55 0.64
N GLN A 29 -5.22 6.49 0.47
CA GLN A 29 -6.58 6.44 1.01
C GLN A 29 -6.62 6.57 2.53
N TRP A 30 -5.72 5.89 3.23
CA TRP A 30 -5.63 6.00 4.68
C TRP A 30 -5.23 7.41 5.11
N ASP A 31 -4.25 8.03 4.44
CA ASP A 31 -3.84 9.41 4.73
C ASP A 31 -4.97 10.41 4.53
N HIS A 32 -5.73 10.28 3.43
CA HIS A 32 -6.91 11.10 3.19
C HIS A 32 -7.99 10.88 4.26
N ALA A 33 -8.21 9.63 4.70
CA ALA A 33 -9.18 9.33 5.74
C ALA A 33 -8.79 9.99 7.08
N VAL A 34 -7.50 9.91 7.47
CA VAL A 34 -6.98 10.58 8.67
C VAL A 34 -7.14 12.10 8.55
N GLN A 35 -6.72 12.70 7.44
CA GLN A 35 -6.84 14.14 7.23
C GLN A 35 -8.30 14.60 7.27
N THR A 36 -9.21 13.82 6.70
CA THR A 36 -10.65 14.11 6.72
C THR A 36 -11.20 14.03 8.13
N GLN A 37 -10.83 12.99 8.89
CA GLN A 37 -11.21 12.84 10.29
C GLN A 37 -10.71 14.01 11.15
N ASP A 38 -9.45 14.42 10.98
CA ASP A 38 -8.85 15.52 11.74
C ASP A 38 -9.43 16.90 11.37
N ALA A 39 -9.89 17.08 10.13
CA ALA A 39 -10.48 18.33 9.66
C ALA A 39 -11.94 18.54 10.12
N VAL A 40 -12.64 17.48 10.52
CA VAL A 40 -14.04 17.53 10.96
C VAL A 40 -14.12 17.72 12.47
N ALA A 41 -14.72 18.84 12.90
CA ALA A 41 -14.84 19.19 14.31
C ALA A 41 -15.64 18.19 15.16
N ASP A 42 -16.63 17.52 14.55
CA ASP A 42 -17.44 16.45 15.14
C ASP A 42 -17.23 15.13 14.36
N SER A 43 -16.02 14.57 14.43
CA SER A 43 -15.75 13.23 13.89
C SER A 43 -16.68 12.21 14.54
N ASP A 44 -17.49 11.51 13.74
CA ASP A 44 -18.41 10.49 14.23
C ASP A 44 -17.81 9.07 14.25
N LEU A 45 -18.61 8.11 14.72
CA LEU A 45 -18.26 6.70 14.81
C LEU A 45 -18.02 6.07 13.42
N GLU A 46 -18.72 6.54 12.40
CA GLU A 46 -18.61 6.03 11.03
C GLU A 46 -17.26 6.43 10.45
N MET A 47 -16.87 7.70 10.55
CA MET A 47 -15.56 8.20 10.12
C MET A 47 -14.41 7.46 10.81
N THR A 48 -14.53 7.25 12.12
CA THR A 48 -13.52 6.49 12.88
C THR A 48 -13.41 5.05 12.39
N ALA A 49 -14.54 4.40 12.08
CA ALA A 49 -14.57 3.05 11.55
C ALA A 49 -13.98 2.98 10.12
N GLU A 50 -14.24 3.96 9.28
CA GLU A 50 -13.68 4.07 7.93
C GLU A 50 -12.17 4.24 7.95
N THR A 51 -11.65 5.14 8.80
CA THR A 51 -10.20 5.32 8.97
C THR A 51 -9.55 4.03 9.48
N ALA A 52 -10.16 3.34 10.45
CA ALA A 52 -9.65 2.07 10.96
C ALA A 52 -9.66 0.96 9.89
N LEU A 53 -10.69 0.92 9.05
CA LEU A 53 -10.80 -0.01 7.93
C LEU A 53 -9.73 0.26 6.87
N ALA A 54 -9.52 1.52 6.50
CA ALA A 54 -8.48 1.93 5.55
C ALA A 54 -7.09 1.54 6.08
N LYS A 55 -6.82 1.79 7.36
CA LYS A 55 -5.62 1.35 8.07
C LYS A 55 -5.42 -0.16 7.94
N GLN A 56 -6.41 -0.98 8.32
CA GLN A 56 -6.29 -2.45 8.26
C GLN A 56 -6.04 -2.97 6.84
N LYS A 57 -6.69 -2.40 5.81
CA LYS A 57 -6.45 -2.78 4.41
C LYS A 57 -5.00 -2.53 4.01
N PHE A 58 -4.46 -1.36 4.33
CA PHE A 58 -3.06 -1.03 4.08
C PHE A 58 -2.12 -2.03 4.77
N PHE A 59 -2.31 -2.29 6.07
CA PHE A 59 -1.47 -3.23 6.82
C PHE A 59 -1.49 -4.64 6.24
N PHE A 60 -2.65 -5.14 5.83
CA PHE A 60 -2.79 -6.48 5.26
C PHE A 60 -1.94 -6.64 4.00
N ILE A 61 -2.03 -5.69 3.07
CA ILE A 61 -1.28 -5.73 1.81
C ILE A 61 0.21 -5.48 2.05
N TYR A 62 0.57 -4.58 2.98
CA TYR A 62 1.95 -4.34 3.35
C TYR A 62 2.63 -5.60 3.93
N GLN A 63 1.93 -6.38 4.75
CA GLN A 63 2.45 -7.66 5.25
C GLN A 63 2.76 -8.65 4.11
N GLU A 64 1.87 -8.78 3.12
CA GLU A 64 2.11 -9.65 1.96
C GLU A 64 3.36 -9.22 1.17
N ALA A 65 3.57 -7.93 0.99
CA ALA A 65 4.76 -7.40 0.33
C ALA A 65 6.05 -7.71 1.10
N ARG A 66 6.02 -7.65 2.44
CA ARG A 66 7.14 -8.04 3.30
C ARG A 66 7.44 -9.53 3.19
N ILE A 67 6.42 -10.40 3.22
CA ILE A 67 6.57 -11.85 3.05
C ILE A 67 7.26 -12.17 1.71
N ARG A 68 6.88 -11.45 0.65
CA ARG A 68 7.46 -11.59 -0.70
C ARG A 68 8.84 -10.98 -0.86
N LYS A 69 9.33 -10.23 0.13
CA LYS A 69 10.61 -9.51 0.10
C LYS A 69 10.72 -8.61 -1.14
N ILE A 70 9.62 -7.96 -1.49
CA ILE A 70 9.64 -6.94 -2.54
C ILE A 70 10.59 -5.85 -2.06
N LYS A 71 11.58 -5.52 -2.88
CA LYS A 71 12.61 -4.56 -2.48
C LYS A 71 11.95 -3.19 -2.27
N ASN A 72 12.37 -2.51 -1.19
CA ASN A 72 11.89 -1.18 -0.81
C ASN A 72 12.32 -0.07 -1.78
N ASP A 73 13.08 -0.37 -2.83
CA ASP A 73 13.49 0.59 -3.86
C ASP A 73 12.32 1.14 -4.68
N HIS A 74 11.18 0.47 -4.66
CA HIS A 74 9.93 0.92 -5.31
C HIS A 74 8.80 1.29 -4.34
N ILE A 75 9.01 1.12 -3.03
CA ILE A 75 8.04 1.51 -2.01
C ILE A 75 8.33 2.97 -1.64
N GLN A 76 7.29 3.82 -1.64
CA GLN A 76 7.47 5.22 -1.27
C GLN A 76 8.14 5.33 0.12
N PRO A 77 9.08 6.26 0.34
CA PRO A 77 9.70 6.45 1.65
C PRO A 77 8.70 6.68 2.78
N SER A 78 7.55 7.30 2.46
CA SER A 78 6.42 7.50 3.36
C SER A 78 5.70 6.22 3.77
N VAL A 79 5.89 5.10 3.08
CA VAL A 79 5.43 3.77 3.48
C VAL A 79 6.50 3.08 4.34
N ILE A 80 7.78 3.36 4.10
CA ILE A 80 8.93 2.80 4.85
C ILE A 80 9.04 3.42 6.25
N SER A 81 8.68 4.70 6.41
CA SER A 81 8.73 5.39 7.72
C SER A 81 7.84 4.75 8.79
N TYR A 82 6.80 4.00 8.39
CA TYR A 82 5.93 3.30 9.33
C TYR A 82 6.55 2.04 9.94
N ASP A 83 7.62 1.49 9.38
CA ASP A 83 8.29 0.30 9.92
C ASP A 83 8.95 0.57 11.30
N HIS A 84 9.12 1.84 11.69
CA HIS A 84 9.78 2.24 12.94
C HIS A 84 8.80 2.66 14.06
N ASP A 85 7.72 3.38 13.76
CA ASP A 85 6.94 4.11 14.77
C ASP A 85 5.61 3.44 15.18
N ASP A 86 5.00 2.62 14.31
CA ASP A 86 3.62 2.13 14.48
C ASP A 86 3.51 0.62 14.84
N PHE A 87 4.64 -0.07 15.04
CA PHE A 87 4.69 -1.52 15.28
C PHE A 87 5.18 -1.92 16.71
N GLN A 88 5.16 -1.00 17.68
CA GLN A 88 5.20 -1.33 19.12
C GLN A 88 3.78 -1.47 19.68
#